data_AF-A0AAV4IF94-F1
#
_entry.id   AF-A0AAV4IF94-F1
#
_cell.length_a   1.000
_cell.length_b   1.000
_cell.length_c   1.000
_cell.angle_alpha   90.00
_cell.angle_beta   90.00
_cell.angle_gamma   90.00
#
_symmetry.space_group_name_H-M   'P 1'
#
loop_
_entity.id
_entity.type
_entity.pdbx_description
1 polymer ?
#
loop_
_entity_poly.entity_id
_entity_poly.type
_entity_poly.pdbx_seq_one_letter_code
_entity_poly.pdbx_strand_id
1 'polypeptide(L)'
;MRVDFKATEMWFYRKILKVKGCDKRTNNNMLEELSAKRVILQAVAVRRLKCIGHAIGNKNFSLMATVRQGKKKASKHSITYMEDNRKASGMGMQEIVHEFLDSDSYWRRVVLTYGGGR
;
A
#
# COMPACT_ATOMS: atom_id res chain seq x y z
N MET A 1 11.80 8.64 10.30
CA MET A 1 10.56 8.34 11.07
C MET A 1 9.72 7.36 10.26
N ARG A 2 9.49 6.14 10.75
CA ARG A 2 8.65 5.13 10.06
C ARG A 2 7.22 5.34 10.51
N VAL A 3 6.35 5.77 9.61
CA VAL A 3 4.91 5.91 9.92
C VAL A 3 4.23 4.57 9.69
N ASP A 4 3.71 3.97 10.76
CA ASP A 4 2.88 2.77 10.68
C ASP A 4 1.44 3.18 10.39
N PHE A 5 1.02 3.03 9.13
CA PHE A 5 -0.32 3.37 8.68
C PHE A 5 -1.42 2.59 9.39
N LYS A 6 -1.16 1.36 9.88
CA LYS A 6 -2.14 0.60 10.67
C LYS A 6 -2.33 1.25 12.03
N ALA A 7 -1.23 1.64 12.68
CA ALA A 7 -1.28 2.33 13.97
C ALA A 7 -1.92 3.72 13.85
N THR A 8 -1.60 4.46 12.78
CA THR A 8 -2.20 5.76 12.48
C THR A 8 -3.71 5.66 12.24
N GLU A 9 -4.15 4.69 11.43
CA GLU A 9 -5.57 4.43 11.21
C GLU A 9 -6.28 4.09 12.53
N MET A 10 -5.67 3.24 13.37
CA MET A 10 -6.25 2.92 14.68
C MET A 10 -6.34 4.13 15.61
N TRP A 11 -5.36 5.03 15.54
CA TRP A 11 -5.37 6.26 16.31
C TRP A 11 -6.54 7.17 15.90
N PHE A 12 -6.81 7.31 14.60
CA PHE A 12 -7.97 8.04 14.12
C PHE A 12 -9.28 7.44 14.62
N TYR A 13 -9.46 6.12 14.51
CA TYR A 13 -10.66 5.44 15.02
C TYR A 13 -10.85 5.60 16.53
N ARG A 14 -9.77 5.53 17.32
CA ARG A 14 -9.82 5.81 18.76
C ARG A 14 -10.30 7.23 19.08
N LYS A 15 -9.89 8.22 18.27
CA LYS A 15 -10.32 9.61 18.42
C LYS A 15 -11.79 9.80 18.06
N ILE A 16 -12.26 9.18 16.98
CA ILE A 16 -13.67 9.22 16.56
C ILE A 16 -14.57 8.61 17.65
N LEU A 17 -14.18 7.44 18.17
CA LEU A 17 -14.91 6.73 19.23
C LEU A 17 -14.70 7.33 20.63
N LYS A 18 -13.87 8.37 20.77
CA LYS A 18 -13.53 9.02 22.04
C LYS A 18 -13.09 8.02 23.13
N VAL A 19 -12.36 6.97 22.76
CA VAL A 19 -11.93 5.90 23.67
C VAL A 19 -11.03 6.47 24.76
N LYS A 20 -11.37 6.22 26.04
CA LYS A 20 -10.52 6.57 27.17
C LYS A 20 -9.44 5.49 27.33
N GLY A 21 -8.25 5.89 27.79
CA GLY A 21 -7.14 4.94 27.98
C GLY A 21 -7.47 3.77 28.91
N CYS A 22 -8.39 3.99 29.86
CA CYS A 22 -8.84 2.99 30.82
C CYS A 22 -9.79 1.93 30.22
N ASP A 23 -10.39 2.17 29.05
CA ASP A 23 -11.44 1.31 28.48
C ASP A 23 -10.90 -0.02 27.93
N LYS A 24 -9.58 -0.23 27.92
CA LYS A 24 -8.87 -1.43 27.43
C LYS A 24 -9.41 -1.99 26.10
N ARG A 25 -9.89 -1.11 25.20
CA ARG A 25 -10.47 -1.53 23.91
C ARG A 25 -9.41 -2.07 22.96
N THR A 26 -9.66 -3.26 22.42
CA THR A 26 -8.82 -3.92 21.41
C THR A 26 -9.06 -3.32 20.02
N ASN A 27 -8.10 -3.54 19.11
CA ASN A 27 -8.22 -3.05 17.73
C ASN A 27 -9.39 -3.68 16.97
N ASN A 28 -9.71 -4.94 17.25
CA ASN A 28 -10.80 -5.65 16.58
C ASN A 28 -12.16 -5.10 17.02
N ASN A 29 -12.35 -4.90 18.33
CA ASN A 29 -13.59 -4.35 18.88
C ASN A 29 -13.94 -2.99 18.26
N MET A 30 -12.94 -2.09 18.10
CA MET A 30 -13.18 -0.80 17.46
C MET A 30 -13.54 -0.89 15.97
N LEU A 31 -12.99 -1.88 15.25
CA LEU A 31 -13.32 -2.08 13.83
C LEU A 31 -14.73 -2.65 13.67
N GLU A 32 -15.13 -3.57 14.56
CA GLU A 32 -16.48 -4.14 14.62
C GLU A 32 -17.51 -3.05 14.93
N GLU A 33 -17.26 -2.22 15.95
CA GLU A 33 -18.14 -1.11 16.36
C GLU A 33 -18.34 -0.09 15.23
N LEU A 34 -17.27 0.23 14.49
CA LEU A 34 -17.35 1.14 13.34
C LEU A 34 -17.84 0.45 12.06
N SER A 35 -18.05 -0.87 12.07
CA SER A 35 -18.29 -1.68 10.87
C SER A 35 -17.27 -1.37 9.75
N ALA A 36 -16.04 -1.04 10.13
CA ALA A 36 -15.06 -0.43 9.25
C ALA A 36 -14.08 -1.47 8.70
N LYS A 37 -13.99 -1.56 7.37
CA LYS A 37 -12.97 -2.36 6.68
C LYS A 37 -11.74 -1.50 6.37
N ARG A 38 -10.82 -1.33 7.33
CA ARG A 38 -9.44 -0.81 7.15
C ARG A 38 -9.25 0.19 5.97
N VAL A 39 -10.12 1.19 5.88
CA VAL A 39 -10.34 1.97 4.66
C VAL A 39 -9.12 2.82 4.33
N ILE A 40 -8.46 3.37 5.35
CA ILE A 40 -7.29 4.24 5.17
C ILE A 40 -6.12 3.43 4.65
N LEU A 41 -5.88 2.26 5.25
CA LEU A 41 -4.79 1.38 4.84
C LEU A 41 -4.96 0.93 3.38
N GLN A 42 -6.20 0.59 3.01
CA GLN A 42 -6.56 0.21 1.65
C GLN A 42 -6.35 1.36 0.66
N ALA A 43 -6.80 2.56 1.02
CA ALA A 43 -6.66 3.76 0.19
C ALA A 43 -5.19 4.18 0.00
N VAL A 44 -4.33 3.94 1.01
CA VAL A 44 -2.88 4.15 0.91
C VAL A 44 -2.25 3.09 -0.01
N ALA A 45 -2.64 1.83 0.10
CA ALA A 45 -2.15 0.76 -0.77
C ALA A 45 -2.46 1.04 -2.25
N VAL A 46 -3.70 1.42 -2.57
CA VAL A 46 -4.12 1.82 -3.93
C VAL A 46 -3.26 2.97 -4.47
N ARG A 47 -3.04 4.01 -3.66
CA ARG A 47 -2.22 5.16 -4.07
C ARG A 47 -0.76 4.75 -4.33
N ARG A 48 -0.18 3.90 -3.48
CA ARG A 48 1.17 3.38 -3.68
C ARG A 48 1.29 2.64 -5.00
N LEU A 49 0.34 1.74 -5.30
CA LEU A 49 0.30 1.03 -6.58
C LEU A 49 0.19 2.04 -7.75
N LYS A 50 -0.74 2.99 -7.72
CA LYS A 50 -0.83 4.02 -8.76
C LYS A 50 0.49 4.78 -8.99
N CYS A 51 1.19 5.16 -7.92
CA CYS A 51 2.51 5.80 -8.03
C CYS A 51 3.55 4.89 -8.71
N ILE A 52 3.55 3.59 -8.41
CA ILE A 52 4.44 2.62 -9.05
C ILE A 52 4.14 2.50 -10.52
N GLY A 53 2.88 2.34 -10.90
CA GLY A 53 2.49 2.29 -12.32
C GLY A 53 2.90 3.56 -13.07
N HIS A 54 2.68 4.74 -12.47
CA HIS A 54 3.14 6.00 -13.06
C HIS A 54 4.67 6.04 -13.22
N ALA A 55 5.42 5.58 -12.22
CA ALA A 55 6.87 5.57 -12.26
C ALA A 55 7.46 4.51 -13.22
N ILE A 56 6.75 3.41 -13.48
CA ILE A 56 7.13 2.41 -14.50
C ILE A 56 6.84 2.94 -15.91
N GLY A 57 5.68 3.56 -16.12
CA GLY A 57 5.27 4.08 -17.43
C GLY A 57 6.05 5.31 -17.87
N ASN A 58 6.60 6.08 -16.93
CA ASN A 58 7.34 7.30 -17.24
C ASN A 58 8.85 7.03 -17.41
N LYS A 59 9.35 7.17 -18.64
CA LYS A 59 10.78 6.99 -18.99
C LYS A 59 11.71 7.97 -18.25
N ASN A 60 11.20 9.07 -17.71
CA ASN A 60 11.98 10.06 -16.96
C ASN A 60 12.23 9.67 -15.50
N PHE A 61 11.54 8.64 -14.97
CA PHE A 61 11.80 8.12 -13.63
C PHE A 61 13.03 7.18 -13.62
N SER A 62 14.22 7.78 -13.64
CA SER A 62 15.52 7.07 -13.66
C SER A 62 15.72 6.09 -12.50
N LEU A 63 15.09 6.34 -11.35
CA LEU A 63 15.19 5.50 -10.15
C LEU A 63 14.53 4.14 -10.34
N MET A 64 13.35 4.09 -10.96
CA MET A 64 12.67 2.82 -11.25
C MET A 64 13.34 2.09 -12.40
N ALA A 65 13.92 2.80 -13.37
CA ALA A 65 14.75 2.20 -14.40
C ALA A 65 16.01 1.54 -13.83
N THR A 66 16.66 2.14 -12.82
CA THR A 66 17.84 1.54 -12.17
C THR A 66 17.50 0.36 -11.26
N VAL A 67 16.37 0.40 -10.55
CA VAL A 67 15.84 -0.75 -9.78
C VAL A 67 15.42 -1.88 -10.74
N ARG A 68 14.73 -1.56 -11.83
CA ARG A 68 14.34 -2.51 -12.90
C ARG A 68 15.56 -3.23 -13.48
N GLN A 69 16.68 -2.54 -13.66
CA GLN A 69 17.90 -3.10 -14.22
C GLN A 69 18.76 -3.85 -13.18
N GLY A 70 18.39 -3.87 -11.89
CA GLY A 70 19.19 -4.50 -10.83
C GLY A 70 20.56 -3.86 -10.57
N LYS A 71 20.84 -2.70 -11.19
CA LYS A 71 22.18 -2.07 -11.21
C LYS A 71 22.53 -1.30 -9.94
N LYS A 72 21.58 -1.10 -9.02
CA LYS A 72 21.81 -0.47 -7.71
C LYS A 72 21.26 -1.34 -6.60
N LYS A 73 22.05 -1.51 -5.51
CA LYS A 73 21.53 -2.04 -4.24
C LYS A 73 20.37 -1.14 -3.79
N ALA A 74 19.19 -1.74 -3.65
CA ALA A 74 18.04 -1.05 -3.09
C ALA A 74 18.38 -0.59 -1.67
N SER A 75 18.11 0.67 -1.35
CA SER A 75 18.23 1.14 0.02
C SER A 75 17.26 0.34 0.92
N LYS A 76 17.55 0.24 2.22
CA LYS A 76 16.64 -0.41 3.19
C LYS A 76 15.19 0.08 3.07
N HIS A 77 15.01 1.37 2.78
CA HIS A 77 13.70 1.99 2.56
C HIS A 77 13.04 1.51 1.27
N SER A 78 13.80 1.35 0.18
CA SER A 78 13.31 0.79 -1.08
C SER A 78 12.90 -0.69 -0.94
N ILE A 79 13.68 -1.48 -0.20
CA ILE A 79 13.35 -2.88 0.12
C ILE A 79 12.05 -2.95 0.93
N THR A 80 11.93 -2.15 1.99
CA THR A 80 10.70 -2.08 2.80
C THR A 80 9.50 -1.63 1.98
N TYR A 81 9.68 -0.65 1.09
CA TYR A 81 8.62 -0.21 0.19
C TYR A 81 8.17 -1.33 -0.74
N MET A 82 9.10 -2.07 -1.34
CA MET A 82 8.79 -3.24 -2.17
C MET A 82 8.12 -4.37 -1.37
N GLU A 83 8.55 -4.65 -0.14
CA GLU A 83 7.90 -5.64 0.73
C GLU A 83 6.48 -5.22 1.13
N ASP A 84 6.26 -3.95 1.44
CA ASP A 84 4.93 -3.43 1.74
C ASP A 84 4.01 -3.57 0.52
N ASN A 85 4.53 -3.30 -0.69
CA ASN A 85 3.78 -3.51 -1.92
C ASN A 85 3.51 -4.99 -2.17
N ARG A 86 4.47 -5.88 -1.87
CA ARG A 86 4.25 -7.33 -1.95
C ARG A 86 3.18 -7.80 -0.98
N LYS A 87 3.19 -7.31 0.26
CA LYS A 87 2.14 -7.60 1.24
C LYS A 87 0.77 -7.08 0.80
N ALA A 88 0.74 -5.94 0.12
CA ALA A 88 -0.49 -5.34 -0.37
C ALA A 88 -1.02 -6.03 -1.63
N SER A 89 -0.15 -6.32 -2.61
CA SER A 89 -0.51 -6.80 -3.95
C SER A 89 -0.34 -8.30 -4.16
N GLY A 90 0.26 -9.03 -3.22
CA GLY A 90 0.68 -10.42 -3.40
C GLY A 90 1.86 -10.60 -4.38
N MET A 91 2.17 -9.58 -5.18
CA MET A 91 3.15 -9.62 -6.26
C MET A 91 4.47 -8.97 -5.85
N GLY A 92 5.57 -9.57 -6.27
CA GLY A 92 6.89 -8.98 -6.26
C GLY A 92 7.02 -7.85 -7.27
N MET A 93 8.05 -7.02 -7.09
CA MET A 93 8.30 -5.87 -7.96
C MET A 93 8.52 -6.25 -9.43
N GLN A 94 9.17 -7.39 -9.70
CA GLN A 94 9.40 -7.85 -11.08
C GLN A 94 8.10 -8.35 -11.74
N GLU A 95 7.23 -9.01 -10.99
CA GLU A 95 5.90 -9.42 -11.46
C GLU A 95 5.06 -8.17 -11.76
N ILE A 96 5.05 -7.18 -10.87
CA ILE A 96 4.37 -5.89 -11.11
C ILE A 96 4.89 -5.22 -12.39
N VAL A 97 6.20 -5.21 -12.62
CA VAL A 97 6.78 -4.63 -13.84
C VAL A 97 6.40 -5.44 -15.07
N HIS A 98 6.43 -6.77 -14.99
CA HIS A 98 6.03 -7.66 -16.08
C HIS A 98 4.56 -7.44 -16.45
N GLU A 99 3.66 -7.53 -15.48
CA GLU A 99 2.21 -7.33 -15.64
C GLU A 99 1.87 -5.92 -16.15
N PHE A 100 2.58 -4.89 -15.69
CA PHE A 100 2.39 -3.52 -16.15
C PHE A 100 2.80 -3.33 -17.62
N LEU A 101 3.88 -3.98 -18.05
CA LEU A 101 4.38 -3.91 -19.42
C LEU A 101 3.52 -4.74 -20.39
N ASP A 102 2.96 -5.85 -19.92
CA ASP A 102 2.14 -6.75 -20.73
C ASP A 102 0.72 -6.20 -20.95
N SER A 103 0.11 -5.57 -19.93
CA SER A 103 -1.20 -4.93 -20.10
C SER A 103 -1.52 -3.84 -19.06
N ASP A 104 -1.53 -2.57 -19.51
CA ASP A 104 -2.02 -1.43 -18.71
C ASP A 104 -3.47 -1.65 -18.19
N SER A 105 -4.28 -2.42 -18.94
CA SER A 105 -5.64 -2.81 -18.53
C SER A 105 -5.67 -3.82 -17.36
N TYR A 106 -4.69 -4.73 -17.30
CA TYR A 106 -4.54 -5.66 -16.18
C TYR A 106 -4.08 -4.93 -14.94
N TRP A 107 -3.13 -3.99 -15.07
CA TRP A 107 -2.68 -3.19 -13.95
C TRP A 107 -3.81 -2.36 -13.32
N ARG A 108 -4.66 -1.73 -14.14
CA ARG A 108 -5.86 -1.05 -13.64
C ARG A 108 -6.77 -2.01 -12.88
N ARG A 109 -6.94 -3.25 -13.35
CA ARG A 109 -7.71 -4.28 -12.66
C ARG A 109 -7.11 -4.61 -11.30
N VAL A 110 -5.81 -4.86 -11.22
CA VAL A 110 -5.07 -5.11 -9.96
C VAL A 110 -5.32 -3.96 -8.97
N VAL A 111 -5.14 -2.71 -9.40
CA VAL A 111 -5.38 -1.52 -8.56
C VAL A 111 -6.84 -1.44 -8.09
N LEU A 112 -7.80 -1.83 -8.93
CA LEU A 112 -9.23 -1.83 -8.60
C LEU A 112 -9.63 -2.95 -7.64
N THR A 113 -9.10 -4.16 -7.78
CA THR A 113 -9.35 -5.26 -6.83
C THR A 113 -8.88 -4.88 -5.43
N TYR A 114 -7.75 -4.18 -5.30
CA TYR A 114 -7.28 -3.68 -4.01
C TYR A 114 -8.06 -2.48 -3.47
N GLY A 115 -8.74 -1.71 -4.33
CA GLY A 115 -9.57 -0.57 -3.91
C GLY A 115 -10.90 -0.94 -3.30
N GLY A 116 -11.22 -2.24 -3.17
CA GLY A 116 -12.53 -2.69 -2.74
C GLY A 116 -13.48 -2.56 -3.92
N GLY A 117 -13.28 -3.43 -4.91
CA GLY A 117 -14.26 -3.64 -5.98
C GLY A 117 -15.64 -3.76 -5.35
N ARG A 118 -16.55 -2.88 -5.79
CA ARG A 118 -17.97 -2.93 -5.46
C ARG A 118 -18.54 -4.28 -5.89
#